data_AF-A0A536GS24-F1
#
_entry.id   AF-A0A536GS24-F1
#
_cell.length_a   1.000
_cell.length_b   1.000
_cell.length_c   1.000
_cell.angle_alpha   90.00
_cell.angle_beta   90.00
_cell.angle_gamma   90.00
#
_symmetry.space_group_name_H-M   'P 1'
#
loop_
_entity.id
_entity.type
_entity.pdbx_description
1 polymer ?
#
loop_
_entity_poly.entity_id
_entity_poly.type
_entity_poly.pdbx_seq_one_letter_code
_entity_poly.pdbx_strand_id
1 'polypeptide(L)'
;MKIESGEHLKPRSQYAEDAVQLAIAGKWDDAVKLNKFIIDSFGADEEAQNRLGKALSELGKLKDAKSAYEAALKLNPMNSIAKKNAARINTLLHQKEGLKVGGTRVDLNLFVEEMGKTVITTLESSSADICSKVAAGDVAELKIEGDGIVAETSRGVRLGLLEAKLARRLIKFMRGGNRYQAGVTSCDGSAVKLIVRETYQDPRFAGKPSFPMRRKREVEFRPYTKESLLAREVEVFAEDEEEEGLVAGAPATEDIEEGMHAVEDEAEPLDFSEDGEAAADDDDEDDDDDS
;
A
#
# COMPACT_ATOMS: atom_id res chain seq x y z
N MET A 1 65.46 -25.35 -27.64
CA MET A 1 64.67 -24.66 -26.60
C MET A 1 64.89 -23.16 -26.74
N LYS A 2 63.82 -22.38 -26.86
CA LYS A 2 63.76 -20.97 -26.46
C LYS A 2 62.44 -20.83 -25.70
N ILE A 3 62.54 -20.35 -24.47
CA ILE A 3 61.46 -20.19 -23.50
C ILE A 3 61.17 -18.69 -23.42
N GLU A 4 59.90 -18.33 -23.18
CA GLU A 4 59.44 -16.99 -22.77
C GLU A 4 59.65 -15.82 -23.77
N SER A 5 58.86 -14.74 -23.75
CA SER A 5 57.48 -14.55 -23.25
C SER A 5 57.04 -13.14 -23.69
N GLY A 6 55.73 -12.94 -23.90
CA GLY A 6 55.19 -11.61 -24.13
C GLY A 6 53.93 -11.64 -24.97
N GLU A 7 52.80 -11.99 -24.36
CA GLU A 7 51.57 -11.36 -24.81
C GLU A 7 51.79 -9.85 -24.69
N HIS A 8 51.80 -9.13 -25.81
CA HIS A 8 51.75 -7.68 -25.79
C HIS A 8 50.37 -7.29 -25.24
N LEU A 9 50.30 -7.17 -23.91
CA LEU A 9 49.16 -6.62 -23.18
C LEU A 9 48.76 -5.33 -23.89
N LYS A 10 47.53 -5.30 -24.40
CA LYS A 10 47.04 -4.10 -25.10
C LYS A 10 47.19 -2.89 -24.18
N PRO A 11 47.50 -1.69 -24.71
CA PRO A 11 47.51 -0.50 -23.87
C PRO A 11 46.15 -0.33 -23.19
N ARG A 12 46.16 0.12 -21.92
CA ARG A 12 44.98 0.32 -21.07
C ARG A 12 43.77 0.94 -21.78
N SER A 13 44.01 1.93 -22.66
CA SER A 13 42.97 2.59 -23.48
C SER A 13 42.17 1.59 -24.31
N GLN A 14 42.83 0.68 -25.04
CA GLN A 14 42.15 -0.30 -25.88
C GLN A 14 41.29 -1.27 -25.06
N TYR A 15 41.74 -1.67 -23.86
CA TYR A 15 40.89 -2.49 -22.97
C TYR A 15 39.70 -1.68 -22.43
N ALA A 16 39.87 -0.40 -22.12
CA ALA A 16 38.77 0.48 -21.70
C ALA A 16 37.75 0.70 -22.85
N GLU A 17 38.22 0.88 -24.07
CA GLU A 17 37.41 0.97 -25.30
C GLU A 17 36.65 -0.35 -25.55
N ASP A 18 37.34 -1.50 -25.52
CA ASP A 18 36.74 -2.84 -25.63
C ASP A 18 35.64 -3.04 -24.56
N ALA A 19 35.89 -2.60 -23.31
CA ALA A 19 34.92 -2.69 -22.21
C ALA A 19 33.70 -1.78 -22.41
N VAL A 20 33.87 -0.60 -23.00
CA VAL A 20 32.76 0.29 -23.39
C VAL A 20 31.97 -0.32 -24.55
N GLN A 21 32.62 -0.92 -25.54
CA GLN A 21 31.94 -1.60 -26.66
C GLN A 21 31.13 -2.81 -26.18
N LEU A 22 31.65 -3.62 -25.25
CA LEU A 22 30.89 -4.72 -24.62
C LEU A 22 29.65 -4.20 -23.87
N ALA A 23 29.77 -3.06 -23.17
CA ALA A 23 28.63 -2.39 -22.53
C ALA A 23 27.60 -1.88 -23.54
N ILE A 24 28.02 -1.24 -24.64
CA ILE A 24 27.12 -0.78 -25.72
C ILE A 24 26.40 -1.96 -26.38
N ALA A 25 27.09 -3.09 -26.56
CA ALA A 25 26.53 -4.33 -27.09
C ALA A 25 25.64 -5.10 -26.08
N GLY A 26 25.38 -4.56 -24.88
CA GLY A 26 24.58 -5.21 -23.84
C GLY A 26 25.21 -6.45 -23.19
N LYS A 27 26.50 -6.73 -23.46
CA LYS A 27 27.24 -7.88 -22.92
C LYS A 27 27.81 -7.57 -21.53
N TRP A 28 26.92 -7.28 -20.59
CA TRP A 28 27.28 -6.74 -19.28
C TRP A 28 28.17 -7.66 -18.45
N ASP A 29 27.98 -8.99 -18.47
CA ASP A 29 28.86 -9.92 -17.74
C ASP A 29 30.30 -9.92 -18.29
N ASP A 30 30.49 -9.79 -19.60
CA ASP A 30 31.83 -9.70 -20.21
C ASP A 30 32.46 -8.33 -19.96
N ALA A 31 31.66 -7.25 -20.00
CA ALA A 31 32.11 -5.92 -19.58
C ALA A 31 32.54 -5.90 -18.10
N VAL A 32 31.86 -6.63 -17.20
CA VAL A 32 32.29 -6.79 -15.80
C VAL A 32 33.63 -7.53 -15.70
N LYS A 33 33.79 -8.66 -16.39
CA LYS A 33 35.06 -9.41 -16.40
C LYS A 33 36.22 -8.53 -16.89
N LEU A 34 36.00 -7.79 -17.98
CA LEU A 34 37.04 -6.96 -18.58
C LEU A 34 37.39 -5.75 -17.72
N ASN A 35 36.42 -5.05 -17.12
CA ASN A 35 36.72 -3.96 -16.18
C ASN A 35 37.47 -4.45 -14.93
N LYS A 36 37.15 -5.65 -14.41
CA LYS A 36 37.93 -6.26 -13.32
C LYS A 36 39.36 -6.54 -13.75
N PHE A 37 39.56 -7.18 -14.91
CA PHE A 37 40.89 -7.42 -15.47
C PHE A 37 41.70 -6.12 -15.66
N ILE A 38 41.06 -5.02 -16.08
CA ILE A 38 41.72 -3.70 -16.20
C ILE A 38 42.18 -3.20 -14.83
N ILE A 39 41.32 -3.29 -13.81
CA ILE A 39 41.62 -2.87 -12.43
C ILE A 39 42.76 -3.72 -11.84
N ASP A 40 42.74 -5.04 -12.06
CA ASP A 40 43.73 -5.97 -11.54
C ASP A 40 45.10 -5.82 -12.24
N SER A 41 45.11 -5.52 -13.55
CA SER A 41 46.33 -5.46 -14.36
C SER A 41 46.98 -4.08 -14.44
N PHE A 42 46.18 -3.00 -14.38
CA PHE A 42 46.65 -1.61 -14.55
C PHE A 42 46.35 -0.72 -13.33
N GLY A 43 45.78 -1.27 -12.27
CA GLY A 43 45.39 -0.53 -11.07
C GLY A 43 44.03 0.17 -11.18
N ALA A 44 43.34 0.24 -10.05
CA ALA A 44 42.03 0.87 -9.93
C ALA A 44 42.08 2.38 -10.26
N ASP A 45 41.24 2.81 -11.20
CA ASP A 45 40.92 4.21 -11.46
C ASP A 45 39.43 4.49 -11.17
N GLU A 46 39.11 5.78 -11.13
CA GLU A 46 37.75 6.28 -11.10
C GLU A 46 36.89 5.69 -12.24
N GLU A 47 37.42 5.70 -13.47
CA GLU A 47 36.64 5.37 -14.66
C GLU A 47 36.30 3.89 -14.80
N ALA A 48 37.23 2.95 -14.58
CA ALA A 48 36.92 1.53 -14.65
C ALA A 48 36.04 1.10 -13.47
N GLN A 49 36.16 1.73 -12.29
CA GLN A 49 35.21 1.54 -11.19
C GLN A 49 33.80 2.03 -11.57
N ASN A 50 33.67 3.16 -12.27
CA ASN A 50 32.40 3.62 -12.83
C ASN A 50 31.84 2.70 -13.92
N ARG A 51 32.67 2.26 -14.88
CA ARG A 51 32.28 1.31 -15.94
C ARG A 51 31.84 -0.03 -15.35
N LEU A 52 32.57 -0.53 -14.35
CA LEU A 52 32.25 -1.72 -13.57
C LEU A 52 30.92 -1.56 -12.81
N GLY A 53 30.75 -0.45 -12.08
CA GLY A 53 29.51 -0.13 -11.36
C GLY A 53 28.30 -0.05 -12.28
N LYS A 54 28.46 0.50 -13.50
CA LYS A 54 27.41 0.53 -14.52
C LYS A 54 27.05 -0.89 -14.96
N ALA A 55 28.02 -1.68 -15.41
CA ALA A 55 27.77 -3.05 -15.88
C ALA A 55 27.17 -3.95 -14.78
N LEU A 56 27.60 -3.82 -13.52
CA LEU A 56 27.00 -4.52 -12.38
C LEU A 56 25.56 -4.06 -12.09
N SER A 57 25.24 -2.78 -12.31
CA SER A 57 23.87 -2.27 -12.11
C SER A 57 22.89 -2.81 -13.15
N GLU A 58 23.30 -2.93 -14.42
CA GLU A 58 22.48 -3.51 -15.49
C GLU A 58 22.28 -5.02 -15.31
N LEU A 59 23.23 -5.71 -14.68
CA LEU A 59 23.09 -7.12 -14.23
C LEU A 59 22.21 -7.29 -12.97
N GLY A 60 21.65 -6.21 -12.41
CA GLY A 60 20.87 -6.26 -11.18
C GLY A 60 21.67 -6.59 -9.91
N LYS A 61 23.01 -6.64 -10.00
CA LYS A 61 23.96 -6.88 -8.90
C LYS A 61 24.19 -5.59 -8.10
N LEU A 62 23.09 -5.01 -7.60
CA LEU A 62 23.05 -3.66 -7.02
C LEU A 62 24.02 -3.44 -5.84
N LYS A 63 24.28 -4.47 -5.02
CA LYS A 63 25.24 -4.38 -3.90
C LYS A 63 26.67 -4.21 -4.40
N ASP A 64 27.07 -5.01 -5.38
CA ASP A 64 28.40 -4.95 -5.98
C ASP A 64 28.57 -3.64 -6.77
N ALA A 65 27.52 -3.20 -7.48
CA ALA A 65 27.47 -1.92 -8.16
C ALA A 65 27.69 -0.74 -7.20
N LYS A 66 27.02 -0.74 -6.04
CA LYS A 66 27.23 0.25 -4.98
C LYS A 66 28.69 0.28 -4.53
N SER A 67 29.28 -0.89 -4.24
CA SER A 67 30.68 -0.98 -3.81
C SER A 67 31.67 -0.44 -4.86
N ALA A 68 31.42 -0.67 -6.14
CA ALA A 68 32.22 -0.10 -7.23
C ALA A 68 32.10 1.43 -7.32
N TYR A 69 30.89 2.00 -7.23
CA TYR A 69 30.73 3.46 -7.20
C TYR A 69 31.31 4.11 -5.94
N GLU A 70 31.25 3.44 -4.78
CA GLU A 70 31.93 3.89 -3.56
C GLU A 70 33.46 3.83 -3.69
N ALA A 71 34.01 2.83 -4.39
CA ALA A 71 35.43 2.78 -4.74
C ALA A 71 35.82 3.93 -5.69
N ALA A 72 35.00 4.24 -6.70
CA ALA A 72 35.22 5.40 -7.56
C ALA A 72 35.21 6.72 -6.78
N LEU A 73 34.30 6.89 -5.82
CA LEU A 73 34.23 8.07 -4.96
C LEU A 73 35.38 8.18 -3.94
N LYS A 74 35.98 7.06 -3.51
CA LYS A 74 37.20 7.07 -2.69
C LYS A 74 38.42 7.53 -3.48
N LEU A 75 38.47 7.25 -4.78
CA LEU A 75 39.54 7.71 -5.68
C LEU A 75 39.33 9.18 -6.10
N ASN A 76 38.08 9.56 -6.43
CA ASN A 76 37.72 10.93 -6.76
C ASN A 76 36.38 11.34 -6.09
N PRO A 77 36.42 12.03 -4.94
CA PRO A 77 35.21 12.50 -4.25
C PRO A 77 34.35 13.50 -5.04
N MET A 78 34.93 14.20 -6.02
CA MET A 78 34.24 15.19 -6.85
C MET A 78 33.52 14.56 -8.05
N ASN A 79 33.55 13.23 -8.18
CA ASN A 79 32.89 12.54 -9.28
C ASN A 79 31.35 12.60 -9.18
N SER A 80 30.77 13.55 -9.90
CA SER A 80 29.32 13.74 -9.97
C SER A 80 28.56 12.56 -10.58
N ILE A 81 29.19 11.80 -11.49
CA ILE A 81 28.60 10.61 -12.13
C ILE A 81 28.50 9.47 -11.11
N ALA A 82 29.60 9.18 -10.42
CA ALA A 82 29.63 8.18 -9.36
C ALA A 82 28.65 8.53 -8.22
N LYS A 83 28.59 9.81 -7.81
CA LYS A 83 27.66 10.29 -6.77
C LYS A 83 26.19 10.11 -7.16
N LYS A 84 25.81 10.54 -8.38
CA LYS A 84 24.44 10.36 -8.91
C LYS A 84 24.06 8.88 -9.04
N ASN A 85 24.96 8.05 -9.56
CA ASN A 85 24.71 6.63 -9.71
C ASN A 85 24.65 5.90 -8.36
N ALA A 86 25.56 6.18 -7.42
CA ALA A 86 25.50 5.62 -6.07
C ALA A 86 24.19 5.99 -5.36
N ALA A 87 23.70 7.23 -5.49
CA ALA A 87 22.39 7.64 -4.98
C ALA A 87 21.24 6.83 -5.61
N ARG A 88 21.24 6.68 -6.95
CA ARG A 88 20.25 5.85 -7.67
C ARG A 88 20.29 4.37 -7.25
N ILE A 89 21.47 3.82 -7.02
CA ILE A 89 21.62 2.43 -6.56
C ILE A 89 21.18 2.29 -5.10
N ASN A 90 21.43 3.29 -4.25
CA ASN A 90 20.91 3.31 -2.88
C ASN A 90 19.37 3.36 -2.86
N THR A 91 18.72 4.21 -3.66
CA THR A 91 17.24 4.23 -3.70
C THR A 91 16.68 2.91 -4.24
N LEU A 92 17.28 2.32 -5.27
CA LEU A 92 16.90 0.99 -5.77
C LEU A 92 17.17 -0.14 -4.76
N LEU A 93 18.22 -0.03 -3.94
CA LEU A 93 18.48 -0.96 -2.83
C LEU A 93 17.44 -0.78 -1.72
N HIS A 94 17.12 0.44 -1.29
CA HIS A 94 16.08 0.69 -0.30
C HIS A 94 14.68 0.30 -0.79
N GLN A 95 14.37 0.49 -2.08
CA GLN A 95 13.18 -0.07 -2.70
C GLN A 95 13.21 -1.60 -2.70
N LYS A 96 14.32 -2.22 -3.11
CA LYS A 96 14.47 -3.68 -3.10
C LYS A 96 14.46 -4.27 -1.69
N GLU A 97 14.85 -3.52 -0.66
CA GLU A 97 14.85 -3.94 0.74
C GLU A 97 13.54 -3.61 1.45
N GLY A 98 12.82 -2.56 1.04
CA GLY A 98 11.39 -2.39 1.32
C GLY A 98 10.55 -3.51 0.68
N LEU A 99 10.92 -3.95 -0.52
CA LEU A 99 10.38 -5.13 -1.21
C LEU A 99 10.95 -6.46 -0.69
N LYS A 100 11.94 -6.45 0.22
CA LYS A 100 12.23 -7.60 1.10
C LYS A 100 11.29 -7.58 2.31
N VAL A 101 10.00 -7.37 2.06
CA VAL A 101 8.97 -8.04 2.85
C VAL A 101 9.30 -9.53 2.77
N GLY A 102 9.56 -10.15 3.92
CA GLY A 102 10.26 -11.43 3.96
C GLY A 102 9.54 -12.52 3.19
N GLY A 103 10.22 -13.11 2.20
CA GLY A 103 10.04 -14.48 1.67
C GLY A 103 8.66 -14.90 1.15
N THR A 104 7.66 -14.05 1.23
CA THR A 104 6.28 -14.40 0.91
C THR A 104 5.95 -13.77 -0.43
N ARG A 105 5.89 -14.63 -1.46
CA ARG A 105 5.27 -14.24 -2.74
C ARG A 105 3.90 -13.72 -2.37
N VAL A 106 3.57 -12.50 -2.76
CA VAL A 106 2.23 -11.95 -2.52
C VAL A 106 1.29 -12.77 -3.40
N ASP A 107 0.70 -13.81 -2.81
CA ASP A 107 -0.25 -14.66 -3.50
C ASP A 107 -1.41 -13.77 -3.90
N LEU A 108 -1.59 -13.54 -5.20
CA LEU A 108 -2.64 -12.68 -5.74
C LEU A 108 -4.04 -13.17 -5.27
N ASN A 109 -4.14 -14.47 -4.98
CA ASN A 109 -5.28 -15.14 -4.37
C ASN A 109 -5.62 -14.65 -2.95
N LEU A 110 -4.68 -14.11 -2.17
CA LEU A 110 -4.93 -13.58 -0.82
C LEU A 110 -5.95 -12.42 -0.83
N PHE A 111 -5.97 -11.65 -1.92
CA PHE A 111 -6.87 -10.51 -2.12
C PHE A 111 -8.18 -10.87 -2.84
N VAL A 112 -8.39 -12.15 -3.19
CA VAL A 112 -9.65 -12.63 -3.78
C VAL A 112 -10.63 -12.93 -2.66
N GLU A 113 -11.70 -12.14 -2.57
CA GLU A 113 -12.78 -12.35 -1.61
C GLU A 113 -13.57 -13.63 -1.90
N GLU A 114 -13.38 -14.67 -1.08
CA GLU A 114 -14.12 -15.93 -1.14
C GLU A 114 -15.14 -16.01 0.02
N MET A 115 -16.43 -16.07 -0.31
CA MET A 115 -17.52 -16.11 0.67
C MET A 115 -17.31 -17.22 1.73
N GLY A 116 -17.21 -16.82 3.00
CA GLY A 116 -17.02 -17.73 4.14
C GLY A 116 -15.57 -18.17 4.41
N LYS A 117 -14.64 -17.89 3.49
CA LYS A 117 -13.19 -18.15 3.63
C LYS A 117 -12.33 -16.90 3.77
N THR A 118 -12.85 -15.72 3.42
CA THR A 118 -12.20 -14.44 3.67
C THR A 118 -13.08 -13.52 4.52
N VAL A 119 -12.44 -12.63 5.28
CA VAL A 119 -13.08 -11.47 5.91
C VAL A 119 -12.16 -10.26 5.81
N ILE A 120 -12.73 -9.07 5.63
CA ILE A 120 -12.02 -7.82 5.85
C ILE A 120 -12.36 -7.31 7.25
N THR A 121 -11.35 -6.96 8.04
CA THR A 121 -11.47 -6.46 9.40
C THR A 121 -10.55 -5.26 9.60
N THR A 122 -10.98 -4.28 10.38
CA THR A 122 -10.11 -3.19 10.83
C THR A 122 -9.39 -3.66 12.10
N LEU A 123 -8.10 -3.34 12.22
CA LEU A 123 -7.33 -3.57 13.43
C LEU A 123 -7.53 -2.45 14.46
N GLU A 124 -7.54 -2.84 15.72
CA GLU A 124 -7.31 -1.93 16.85
C GLU A 124 -5.79 -1.68 16.94
N SER A 125 -5.35 -0.56 16.35
CA SER A 125 -3.95 -0.10 16.37
C SER A 125 -3.62 0.62 17.67
N SER A 126 -2.41 0.39 18.19
CA SER A 126 -1.86 1.07 19.37
C SER A 126 -0.78 2.11 19.05
N SER A 127 -0.45 2.36 17.77
CA SER A 127 0.56 3.36 17.40
C SER A 127 0.16 4.17 16.16
N ALA A 128 0.43 5.47 16.19
CA ALA A 128 0.02 6.41 15.14
C ALA A 128 0.79 6.23 13.81
N ASP A 129 2.02 5.69 13.87
CA ASP A 129 2.94 5.70 12.74
C ASP A 129 2.95 4.42 11.89
N ILE A 130 1.99 3.49 12.04
CA ILE A 130 2.05 2.18 11.37
C ILE A 130 2.09 2.32 9.84
N CYS A 131 1.31 3.26 9.28
CA CYS A 131 1.29 3.49 7.83
C CYS A 131 2.56 4.13 7.27
N SER A 132 3.49 4.62 8.11
CA SER A 132 4.84 4.98 7.66
C SER A 132 5.74 3.77 7.41
N LYS A 133 5.44 2.64 8.06
CA LYS A 133 6.26 1.42 8.05
C LYS A 133 5.69 0.34 7.13
N VAL A 134 4.38 0.36 6.86
CA VAL A 134 3.61 -0.74 6.27
C VAL A 134 2.80 -0.24 5.09
N ALA A 135 2.84 -0.98 3.98
CA ALA A 135 2.13 -0.64 2.75
C ALA A 135 0.89 -1.52 2.53
N ALA A 136 -0.08 -1.01 1.77
CA ALA A 136 -1.12 -1.86 1.20
C ALA A 136 -0.49 -2.92 0.28
N GLY A 137 -0.88 -4.18 0.45
CA GLY A 137 -0.23 -5.35 -0.17
C GLY A 137 0.68 -6.14 0.76
N ASP A 138 1.12 -5.59 1.91
CA ASP A 138 1.99 -6.30 2.85
C ASP A 138 1.30 -7.53 3.46
N VAL A 139 2.02 -8.66 3.54
CA VAL A 139 1.55 -9.88 4.19
C VAL A 139 1.74 -9.78 5.71
N ALA A 140 0.70 -10.17 6.44
CA ALA A 140 0.67 -10.23 7.89
C ALA A 140 0.44 -11.67 8.39
N GLU A 141 1.21 -12.06 9.39
CA GLU A 141 1.01 -13.28 10.17
C GLU A 141 0.09 -13.00 11.36
N LEU A 142 -0.73 -13.99 11.72
CA LEU A 142 -1.64 -13.92 12.86
C LEU A 142 -1.10 -14.77 14.01
N LYS A 143 -0.79 -14.13 15.14
CA LYS A 143 -0.27 -14.78 16.36
C LYS A 143 -1.30 -14.67 17.48
N ILE A 144 -1.48 -15.74 18.24
CA ILE A 144 -2.41 -15.79 19.37
C ILE A 144 -1.67 -15.24 20.62
N GLU A 145 -2.11 -14.10 21.14
CA GLU A 145 -1.67 -13.55 22.43
C GLU A 145 -2.86 -13.59 23.42
N GLY A 146 -2.84 -14.54 24.35
CA GLY A 146 -3.91 -14.70 25.36
C GLY A 146 -5.26 -15.10 24.74
N ASP A 147 -6.24 -14.19 24.84
CA ASP A 147 -7.58 -14.30 24.23
C ASP A 147 -7.72 -13.43 22.96
N GLY A 148 -6.65 -12.76 22.56
CA GLY A 148 -6.56 -11.93 21.35
C GLY A 148 -5.77 -12.59 20.22
N ILE A 149 -5.90 -12.04 19.02
CA ILE A 149 -5.00 -12.30 17.90
C ILE A 149 -4.34 -10.98 17.53
N VAL A 150 -3.01 -10.97 17.54
CA VAL A 150 -2.18 -9.86 17.06
C VAL A 150 -1.76 -10.16 15.64
N ALA A 151 -1.87 -9.15 14.76
CA ALA A 151 -1.31 -9.20 13.43
C ALA A 151 0.10 -8.59 13.42
N GLU A 152 1.05 -9.28 12.82
CA GLU A 152 2.46 -8.87 12.73
C GLU A 152 2.94 -9.07 11.30
N THR A 153 3.61 -8.08 10.71
CA THR A 153 4.23 -8.24 9.38
C THR A 153 5.40 -9.22 9.45
N SER A 154 5.78 -9.81 8.31
CA SER A 154 7.03 -10.60 8.19
C SER A 154 8.32 -9.81 8.48
N ARG A 155 8.21 -8.48 8.67
CA ARG A 155 9.28 -7.57 9.10
C ARG A 155 9.31 -7.35 10.63
N GLY A 156 8.45 -8.03 11.40
CA GLY A 156 8.36 -7.91 12.86
C GLY A 156 7.58 -6.69 13.38
N VAL A 157 6.97 -5.90 12.47
CA VAL A 157 6.14 -4.74 12.87
C VAL A 157 4.76 -5.25 13.28
N ARG A 158 4.40 -5.06 14.55
CA ARG A 158 3.03 -5.30 15.08
C ARG A 158 2.07 -4.28 14.47
N LEU A 159 1.01 -4.76 13.84
CA LEU A 159 -0.02 -3.94 13.19
C LEU A 159 -1.17 -3.56 14.12
N GLY A 160 -1.46 -4.40 15.12
CA GLY A 160 -2.57 -4.22 16.05
C GLY A 160 -3.29 -5.52 16.39
N LEU A 161 -4.39 -5.39 17.11
CA LEU A 161 -5.26 -6.49 17.55
C LEU A 161 -6.48 -6.63 16.62
N LEU A 162 -6.89 -7.87 16.36
CA LEU A 162 -8.16 -8.16 15.67
C LEU A 162 -9.35 -7.98 16.62
N GLU A 163 -10.51 -7.57 16.09
CA GLU A 163 -11.76 -7.42 16.86
C GLU A 163 -12.00 -8.63 17.78
N ALA A 164 -12.24 -8.39 19.08
CA ALA A 164 -12.34 -9.44 20.09
C ALA A 164 -13.39 -10.53 19.80
N LYS A 165 -14.42 -10.27 18.99
CA LYS A 165 -15.38 -11.30 18.53
C LYS A 165 -14.80 -12.21 17.45
N LEU A 166 -14.04 -11.64 16.51
CA LEU A 166 -13.36 -12.37 15.44
C LEU A 166 -12.18 -13.17 16.00
N ALA A 167 -11.37 -12.55 16.86
CA ALA A 167 -10.21 -13.18 17.51
C ALA A 167 -10.60 -14.47 18.26
N ARG A 168 -11.55 -14.39 19.21
CA ARG A 168 -12.04 -15.57 19.96
C ARG A 168 -12.56 -16.70 19.07
N ARG A 169 -13.25 -16.36 17.97
CA ARG A 169 -13.72 -17.35 16.99
C ARG A 169 -12.55 -18.01 16.27
N LEU A 170 -11.62 -17.23 15.74
CA LEU A 170 -10.43 -17.73 15.04
C LEU A 170 -9.52 -18.55 15.94
N ILE A 171 -9.30 -18.17 17.20
CA ILE A 171 -8.51 -18.93 18.18
C ILE A 171 -9.03 -20.37 18.31
N LYS A 172 -10.35 -20.57 18.35
CA LYS A 172 -10.97 -21.91 18.42
C LYS A 172 -10.64 -22.77 17.19
N PHE A 173 -10.62 -22.17 15.99
CA PHE A 173 -10.29 -22.88 14.75
C PHE A 173 -8.76 -23.08 14.58
N MET A 174 -7.94 -22.09 14.91
CA MET A 174 -6.47 -22.17 14.89
C MET A 174 -5.95 -23.28 15.81
N ARG A 175 -6.42 -23.31 17.07
CA ARG A 175 -6.13 -24.42 18.02
C ARG A 175 -6.67 -25.76 17.51
N GLY A 176 -7.66 -25.73 16.63
CA GLY A 176 -8.27 -26.90 16.00
C GLY A 176 -7.53 -27.43 14.77
N GLY A 177 -6.54 -26.71 14.24
CA GLY A 177 -5.72 -27.10 13.07
C GLY A 177 -5.85 -26.18 11.85
N ASN A 178 -6.84 -25.29 11.81
CA ASN A 178 -7.02 -24.37 10.67
C ASN A 178 -5.87 -23.36 10.58
N ARG A 179 -5.49 -22.98 9.35
CA ARG A 179 -4.46 -21.97 9.10
C ARG A 179 -5.04 -20.78 8.36
N TYR A 180 -4.51 -19.61 8.68
CA TYR A 180 -4.93 -18.34 8.14
C TYR A 180 -3.71 -17.54 7.68
N GLN A 181 -3.90 -16.74 6.65
CA GLN A 181 -2.96 -15.75 6.16
C GLN A 181 -3.69 -14.41 6.13
N ALA A 182 -3.00 -13.33 6.50
CA ALA A 182 -3.57 -12.00 6.43
C ALA A 182 -2.76 -11.11 5.49
N GLY A 183 -3.40 -10.08 4.93
CA GLY A 183 -2.77 -9.09 4.08
C GLY A 183 -3.36 -7.70 4.33
N VAL A 184 -2.54 -6.66 4.29
CA VAL A 184 -2.98 -5.27 4.47
C VAL A 184 -3.67 -4.79 3.20
N THR A 185 -4.94 -4.37 3.30
CA THR A 185 -5.72 -3.86 2.17
C THR A 185 -5.66 -2.33 2.06
N SER A 186 -5.77 -1.63 3.18
CA SER A 186 -5.53 -0.18 3.27
C SER A 186 -4.92 0.19 4.62
N CYS A 187 -4.25 1.34 4.66
CA CYS A 187 -3.64 1.86 5.87
C CYS A 187 -3.90 3.38 5.91
N ASP A 188 -4.86 3.77 6.74
CA ASP A 188 -5.42 5.12 6.79
C ASP A 188 -4.97 5.79 8.11
N GLY A 189 -3.72 6.26 8.14
CA GLY A 189 -3.09 6.89 9.31
C GLY A 189 -2.82 5.92 10.47
N SER A 190 -3.77 5.79 11.38
CA SER A 190 -3.76 4.79 12.46
C SER A 190 -4.67 3.59 12.19
N ALA A 191 -5.62 3.69 11.25
CA ALA A 191 -6.58 2.64 10.95
C ALA A 191 -6.06 1.69 9.86
N VAL A 192 -5.67 0.48 10.26
CA VAL A 192 -5.19 -0.56 9.34
C VAL A 192 -6.33 -1.52 9.01
N LYS A 193 -6.63 -1.73 7.72
CA LYS A 193 -7.56 -2.77 7.26
C LYS A 193 -6.77 -4.00 6.82
N LEU A 194 -7.15 -5.16 7.34
CA LEU A 194 -6.63 -6.47 6.94
C LEU A 194 -7.72 -7.25 6.21
N ILE A 195 -7.35 -7.91 5.11
CA ILE A 195 -8.02 -9.13 4.67
C ILE A 195 -7.40 -10.32 5.40
N VAL A 196 -8.24 -11.21 5.95
CA VAL A 196 -7.82 -12.49 6.53
C VAL A 196 -8.46 -13.60 5.72
N ARG A 197 -7.64 -14.53 5.23
CA ARG A 197 -8.04 -15.69 4.42
C ARG A 197 -7.73 -17.00 5.14
N GLU A 198 -8.67 -17.93 5.12
CA GLU A 198 -8.44 -19.33 5.46
C GLU A 198 -7.62 -20.00 4.35
N THR A 199 -6.40 -20.42 4.67
CA THR A 199 -5.50 -21.13 3.74
C THR A 199 -5.57 -22.64 3.91
N TYR A 200 -6.00 -23.12 5.08
CA TYR A 200 -6.23 -24.54 5.34
C TYR A 200 -7.38 -24.74 6.32
N GLN A 201 -8.34 -25.60 5.95
CA GLN A 201 -9.39 -26.09 6.83
C GLN A 201 -9.02 -27.50 7.31
N ASP A 202 -8.98 -27.71 8.63
CA ASP A 202 -8.87 -29.06 9.17
C ASP A 202 -10.19 -29.84 8.94
N PRO A 203 -10.15 -31.13 8.57
CA PRO A 203 -11.36 -31.94 8.36
C PRO A 203 -12.37 -31.92 9.52
N ARG A 204 -11.93 -31.67 10.77
CA ARG A 204 -12.79 -31.50 11.95
C ARG A 204 -13.77 -30.32 11.85
N PHE A 205 -13.48 -29.35 10.97
CA PHE A 205 -14.32 -28.17 10.72
C PHE A 205 -14.90 -28.15 9.30
N ALA A 206 -14.82 -29.25 8.54
CA ALA A 206 -15.47 -29.36 7.24
C ALA A 206 -16.95 -28.95 7.31
N GLY A 207 -17.36 -28.04 6.41
CA GLY A 207 -18.72 -27.47 6.39
C GLY A 207 -18.99 -26.35 7.42
N LYS A 208 -18.05 -26.02 8.30
CA LYS A 208 -18.16 -24.89 9.25
C LYS A 208 -17.19 -23.76 8.83
N PRO A 209 -17.66 -22.73 8.10
CA PRO A 209 -16.79 -21.65 7.65
C PRO A 209 -16.21 -20.88 8.84
N SER A 210 -14.93 -20.52 8.77
CA SER A 210 -14.29 -19.73 9.83
C SER A 210 -14.91 -18.34 9.97
N PHE A 211 -15.42 -17.78 8.87
CA PHE A 211 -16.02 -16.45 8.85
C PHE A 211 -17.55 -16.55 8.72
N PRO A 212 -18.32 -15.79 9.53
CA PRO A 212 -19.77 -15.77 9.37
C PRO A 212 -20.12 -15.15 8.02
N MET A 213 -20.91 -15.88 7.21
CA MET A 213 -21.48 -15.32 5.99
C MET A 213 -22.42 -14.17 6.38
N ARG A 214 -21.93 -12.93 6.25
CA ARG A 214 -22.81 -11.77 6.09
C ARG A 214 -23.54 -11.97 4.78
N ARG A 215 -24.69 -12.64 4.84
CA ARG A 215 -25.77 -12.32 3.90
C ARG A 215 -25.94 -10.82 4.05
N LYS A 216 -25.57 -10.04 3.04
CA LYS A 216 -26.29 -8.79 2.82
C LYS A 216 -27.75 -9.22 2.87
N ARG A 217 -28.52 -8.69 3.83
CA ARG A 217 -29.90 -8.41 3.49
C ARG A 217 -29.74 -7.48 2.29
N GLU A 218 -29.91 -8.03 1.10
CA GLU A 218 -30.53 -7.26 0.05
C GLU A 218 -31.74 -6.65 0.75
N VAL A 219 -31.70 -5.33 0.90
CA VAL A 219 -32.93 -4.58 1.05
C VAL A 219 -33.61 -4.89 -0.27
N GLU A 220 -34.46 -5.93 -0.23
CA GLU A 220 -35.29 -6.36 -1.34
C GLU A 220 -36.14 -5.13 -1.62
N PHE A 221 -35.65 -4.31 -2.55
CA PHE A 221 -36.17 -3.01 -2.88
C PHE A 221 -37.42 -3.30 -3.69
N ARG A 222 -38.46 -3.78 -2.99
CA ARG A 222 -39.81 -3.95 -3.51
C ARG A 222 -40.21 -2.56 -3.94
N PRO A 223 -40.25 -2.26 -5.25
CA PRO A 223 -40.78 -1.01 -5.70
C PRO A 223 -42.27 -1.16 -5.46
N TYR A 224 -42.76 -0.60 -4.36
CA TYR A 224 -44.19 -0.39 -4.17
C TYR A 224 -44.61 0.67 -5.18
N THR A 225 -44.78 0.26 -6.43
CA THR A 225 -45.68 0.90 -7.37
C THR A 225 -47.03 0.95 -6.67
N LYS A 226 -47.38 2.12 -6.13
CA LYS A 226 -48.73 2.39 -5.67
C LYS A 226 -49.64 2.29 -6.90
N GLU A 227 -50.33 1.16 -7.08
CA GLU A 227 -51.34 0.95 -8.13
C GLU A 227 -52.44 2.02 -8.11
N SER A 228 -52.58 2.73 -7.00
CA SER A 228 -53.42 3.92 -6.78
C SER A 228 -53.24 5.09 -7.77
N LEU A 229 -52.33 5.03 -8.75
CA LEU A 229 -52.13 6.08 -9.78
C LEU A 229 -52.38 5.61 -11.22
N LEU A 230 -52.85 4.38 -11.46
CA LEU A 230 -53.01 3.81 -12.81
C LEU A 230 -54.45 3.50 -13.25
N ALA A 231 -55.46 4.01 -12.54
CA ALA A 231 -56.85 3.94 -12.98
C ALA A 231 -57.66 5.18 -12.55
N ARG A 232 -57.61 6.24 -13.37
CA ARG A 232 -58.63 7.31 -13.36
C ARG A 232 -58.93 7.77 -14.77
N GLU A 233 -59.73 6.98 -15.48
CA GLU A 233 -60.59 7.42 -16.58
C GLU A 233 -61.70 6.38 -16.80
N VAL A 234 -62.79 6.81 -17.46
CA VAL A 234 -64.06 6.08 -17.64
C VAL A 234 -64.98 6.08 -16.40
N GLU A 235 -65.87 7.08 -16.39
CA GLU A 235 -67.18 6.99 -15.72
C GLU A 235 -68.02 5.85 -16.35
N VAL A 236 -68.93 5.20 -15.59
CA VAL A 236 -70.30 4.79 -16.01
C VAL A 236 -70.96 3.91 -14.92
N PHE A 237 -72.02 4.47 -14.31
CA PHE A 237 -73.27 3.88 -13.79
C PHE A 237 -73.34 2.67 -12.82
N ALA A 238 -74.25 2.87 -11.85
CA ALA A 238 -75.28 1.96 -11.30
C ALA A 238 -74.96 0.98 -10.13
N GLU A 239 -75.57 1.34 -8.99
CA GLU A 239 -76.50 0.52 -8.17
C GLU A 239 -76.03 -0.71 -7.35
N ASP A 240 -76.20 -0.53 -6.03
CA ASP A 240 -76.89 -1.41 -5.07
C ASP A 240 -76.17 -2.41 -4.12
N GLU A 241 -76.73 -2.38 -2.89
CA GLU A 241 -76.78 -3.37 -1.79
C GLU A 241 -75.44 -3.73 -1.07
N GLU A 242 -75.29 -3.39 0.22
CA GLU A 242 -75.53 -4.24 1.44
C GLU A 242 -74.49 -5.40 1.55
N GLU A 243 -73.87 -5.73 2.70
CA GLU A 243 -74.35 -5.81 4.08
C GLU A 243 -73.17 -5.80 5.11
N GLU A 244 -73.53 -5.80 6.40
CA GLU A 244 -72.80 -5.68 7.69
C GLU A 244 -71.43 -6.37 7.96
N GLY A 245 -70.73 -5.89 9.03
CA GLY A 245 -69.57 -6.59 9.62
C GLY A 245 -68.79 -5.88 10.75
N LEU A 246 -69.41 -5.60 11.91
CA LEU A 246 -68.75 -5.10 13.15
C LEU A 246 -67.87 -6.23 13.80
N VAL A 247 -67.00 -6.09 14.81
CA VAL A 247 -66.86 -5.17 15.97
C VAL A 247 -65.41 -5.19 16.54
N ALA A 248 -64.96 -4.09 17.16
CA ALA A 248 -63.99 -3.95 18.28
C ALA A 248 -62.52 -4.47 18.19
N GLY A 249 -61.53 -3.81 18.82
CA GLY A 249 -61.62 -2.64 19.70
C GLY A 249 -60.27 -1.97 20.04
N ALA A 250 -60.37 -0.74 20.55
CA ALA A 250 -59.30 0.17 20.99
C ALA A 250 -59.29 0.23 22.56
N PRO A 251 -58.61 1.17 23.29
CA PRO A 251 -57.84 2.35 22.85
C PRO A 251 -56.55 2.71 23.67
N ALA A 252 -55.96 3.86 23.29
CA ALA A 252 -55.12 4.78 24.09
C ALA A 252 -53.76 4.28 24.64
N THR A 253 -52.71 5.10 24.78
CA THR A 253 -52.58 6.58 24.82
C THR A 253 -51.67 7.08 23.69
N GLU A 254 -51.92 8.17 22.96
CA GLU A 254 -51.99 9.59 23.39
C GLU A 254 -50.74 10.09 24.12
N ASP A 255 -49.88 10.79 23.35
CA ASP A 255 -49.38 12.12 23.70
C ASP A 255 -49.37 12.95 22.40
N ILE A 256 -49.94 14.15 22.45
CA ILE A 256 -50.14 15.09 21.33
C ILE A 256 -49.50 16.43 21.72
N GLU A 257 -48.80 17.06 20.78
CA GLU A 257 -48.75 18.52 20.48
C GLU A 257 -47.55 18.72 19.52
N GLU A 258 -47.73 19.25 18.31
CA GLU A 258 -48.02 20.65 17.97
C GLU A 258 -46.87 21.62 18.36
N GLY A 259 -46.35 22.46 17.46
CA GLY A 259 -46.68 22.58 16.04
C GLY A 259 -45.92 23.69 15.30
N MET A 260 -46.34 23.91 14.05
CA MET A 260 -46.21 25.11 13.20
C MET A 260 -44.83 25.77 13.05
N HIS A 261 -44.19 25.68 11.88
CA HIS A 261 -44.37 26.56 10.72
C HIS A 261 -44.09 28.06 10.95
N ALA A 262 -43.01 28.54 10.34
CA ALA A 262 -42.97 29.80 9.59
C ALA A 262 -41.91 29.69 8.48
N VAL A 263 -42.19 30.28 7.33
CA VAL A 263 -41.33 30.36 6.14
C VAL A 263 -41.10 31.84 5.80
N GLU A 264 -40.04 32.10 5.02
CA GLU A 264 -39.72 33.26 4.16
C GLU A 264 -38.18 33.44 4.21
N ASP A 265 -37.43 33.06 3.18
CA ASP A 265 -37.21 33.77 1.90
C ASP A 265 -36.65 35.19 2.07
N GLU A 266 -35.36 35.38 1.73
CA GLU A 266 -35.00 36.18 0.53
C GLU A 266 -33.53 35.98 0.12
N ALA A 267 -33.16 36.57 -1.02
CA ALA A 267 -32.06 36.14 -1.88
C ALA A 267 -30.78 37.00 -1.83
N GLU A 268 -29.64 36.33 -2.04
CA GLU A 268 -28.40 36.82 -2.71
C GLU A 268 -27.73 38.12 -2.19
N PRO A 269 -26.59 38.53 -2.78
CA PRO A 269 -25.31 37.81 -2.77
C PRO A 269 -24.23 38.66 -2.05
N LEU A 270 -23.11 38.05 -1.62
CA LEU A 270 -21.99 38.83 -1.08
C LEU A 270 -20.69 38.65 -1.86
N ASP A 271 -20.10 39.82 -2.09
CA ASP A 271 -19.00 40.16 -2.99
C ASP A 271 -17.62 39.75 -2.44
N PHE A 272 -16.60 39.73 -3.30
CA PHE A 272 -15.24 39.31 -2.98
C PHE A 272 -14.26 40.48 -3.10
N SER A 273 -14.22 41.30 -2.04
CA SER A 273 -13.28 42.40 -1.79
C SER A 273 -13.04 42.47 -0.27
N GLU A 274 -11.90 42.89 0.28
CA GLU A 274 -10.61 43.34 -0.28
C GLU A 274 -9.51 43.01 0.78
N ASP A 275 -8.33 43.60 0.66
CA ASP A 275 -7.26 43.69 1.68
C ASP A 275 -6.50 42.38 2.08
N GLY A 276 -5.18 42.31 1.91
CA GLY A 276 -4.31 43.28 1.25
C GLY A 276 -2.87 42.80 1.10
N GLU A 277 -2.31 43.02 -0.10
CA GLU A 277 -0.87 43.14 -0.28
C GLU A 277 -0.45 44.58 0.06
N ALA A 278 0.61 44.74 0.84
CA ALA A 278 1.32 46.01 0.96
C ALA A 278 2.82 45.72 0.97
N ALA A 279 3.49 46.15 -0.10
CA ALA A 279 4.94 46.23 -0.22
C ALA A 279 5.35 47.71 -0.28
N ALA A 280 6.65 47.97 -0.07
CA ALA A 280 7.32 49.28 -0.17
C ALA A 280 6.91 50.33 0.89
N ASP A 281 7.68 51.37 1.21
CA ASP A 281 9.13 51.74 1.11
C ASP A 281 9.26 52.97 2.08
N ASP A 282 10.37 53.41 2.68
CA ASP A 282 11.80 53.02 2.72
C ASP A 282 12.40 53.56 4.07
N ASP A 283 13.75 53.68 4.22
CA ASP A 283 14.48 54.58 5.16
C ASP A 283 14.42 54.28 6.70
N ASP A 284 15.43 54.55 7.56
CA ASP A 284 16.83 54.98 7.38
C ASP A 284 17.67 54.69 8.65
N GLU A 285 18.99 54.89 8.54
CA GLU A 285 19.96 55.34 9.58
C GLU A 285 20.30 54.49 10.85
N ASP A 286 21.62 54.32 11.00
CA ASP A 286 22.46 54.52 12.20
C ASP A 286 22.69 53.42 13.28
N ASP A 287 23.92 52.91 13.20
CA ASP A 287 24.98 52.94 14.23
C ASP A 287 25.10 51.94 15.39
N ASP A 288 26.38 51.78 15.74
CA ASP A 288 27.01 51.35 17.00
C ASP A 288 26.81 49.91 17.53
N ASP A 289 27.79 49.09 17.14
CA ASP A 289 28.91 48.63 18.00
C ASP A 289 28.66 47.87 19.34
N ASP A 290 29.65 47.02 19.62
CA ASP A 290 30.04 46.37 20.88
C ASP A 290 29.28 45.11 21.39
N SER A 291 30.10 44.08 21.64
CA SER A 291 29.94 42.89 22.51
C SER A 291 29.04 41.72 22.12
#